data_AF-A0A955AU73-F1
#
_entry.id   AF-A0A955AU73-F1
#
_cell.length_a   1.000
_cell.length_b   1.000
_cell.length_c   1.000
_cell.angle_alpha   90.00
_cell.angle_beta   90.00
_cell.angle_gamma   90.00
#
_symmetry.space_group_name_H-M   'P 1'
#
loop_
_entity.id
_entity.type
_entity.pdbx_description
1 polymer ?
#
loop_
_entity_poly.entity_id
_entity_poly.type
_entity_poly.pdbx_seq_one_letter_code
_entity_poly.pdbx_strand_id
1 'polypeptide(L)'
;GPAAVFDDELQELMGWAPLTIDLCANNLTVTYKGVEVFNEVVEYDPSPGRLVFGGRTGGSNAYHHIDNIVIKTDADVGAGCTVIPPSFVGGENTIGTREFEGAQSNHVFGPFADNISGWSVTMVDTDLTVDSQTIADDIIDAQDGIVSTGFGPQEDDTAAYDVIDLAGGGGNFGVNHPYPNGVNDDSLDNFAVQAVANVVIPAGTWTIGFGSDDGGKILIPGVEFIDSQANDNFQDDEIRFEAPRGHAWTVGTFELTEPLETAVLASFYEAGGGDSFEVAIKEGAFVEDADPNNGWELLGDGTLGWSVKTSGSPLVSADLSATVVSERPLQFDVNGDTGEADQLAIPNPIPGTYRTVLDVDGITFQIAPTGAVANGDAFRIIDADVITGTPLITSLDGQSWVFDSATGRVCLGSCPGAGTLGDFNGDGSVTTADLDVMVLGNAAFDVTGDGVANAADVNEMVANLIGTWIGDSNGDGEFGTGDFVQVFTIGKFETGQAATWSEGDWNLDGQFNTSDFVAAFTEGGFERGPRGGVAAVPEPSGMVMIFVSLLGLLKLRRK
;
A
#
# COMPACT_ATOMS: atom_id res chain seq x y z
N GLY A 1 -22.97 -19.54 -14.14
CA GLY A 1 -23.72 -19.05 -12.96
C GLY A 1 -23.45 -19.96 -11.78
N PRO A 2 -23.38 -19.43 -10.54
CA PRO A 2 -23.20 -20.23 -9.34
C PRO A 2 -24.51 -21.00 -9.06
N ALA A 3 -24.37 -22.32 -8.90
CA ALA A 3 -25.48 -23.27 -8.90
C ALA A 3 -26.19 -23.39 -7.53
N ALA A 4 -26.55 -22.29 -6.85
CA ALA A 4 -26.98 -22.40 -5.45
C ALA A 4 -28.15 -21.54 -4.97
N VAL A 5 -28.92 -20.85 -5.82
CA VAL A 5 -30.01 -19.97 -5.31
C VAL A 5 -31.42 -20.24 -5.89
N PHE A 6 -31.58 -21.09 -6.91
CA PHE A 6 -32.92 -21.44 -7.41
C PHE A 6 -32.98 -22.94 -7.70
N ASP A 7 -33.96 -23.64 -7.12
CA ASP A 7 -34.19 -25.04 -7.50
C ASP A 7 -34.73 -25.13 -8.94
N ASP A 8 -34.50 -26.27 -9.59
CA ASP A 8 -34.87 -26.51 -10.98
C ASP A 8 -36.39 -26.41 -11.23
N GLU A 9 -37.21 -26.62 -10.19
CA GLU A 9 -38.68 -26.49 -10.25
C GLU A 9 -39.10 -25.01 -10.39
N LEU A 10 -38.45 -24.09 -9.68
CA LEU A 10 -38.66 -22.65 -9.79
C LEU A 10 -38.23 -22.10 -11.16
N GLN A 11 -37.17 -22.66 -11.75
CA GLN A 11 -36.73 -22.26 -13.09
C GLN A 11 -37.74 -22.63 -14.18
N GLU A 12 -38.33 -23.83 -14.12
CA GLU A 12 -39.42 -24.25 -15.02
C GLU A 12 -40.71 -23.46 -14.78
N LEU A 13 -41.06 -23.17 -13.51
CA LEU A 13 -42.27 -22.44 -13.15
C LEU A 13 -42.25 -20.97 -13.63
N MET A 14 -41.07 -20.33 -13.58
CA MET A 14 -40.86 -18.94 -14.00
C MET A 14 -40.60 -18.79 -15.51
N GLY A 15 -40.34 -19.91 -16.20
CA GLY A 15 -40.15 -19.93 -17.65
C GLY A 15 -38.90 -19.18 -18.12
N TRP A 16 -37.83 -19.17 -17.30
CA TRP A 16 -36.57 -18.52 -17.63
C TRP A 16 -36.01 -19.02 -18.96
N ALA A 17 -35.54 -18.09 -19.78
CA ALA A 17 -35.07 -18.35 -21.11
C ALA A 17 -33.76 -17.62 -21.36
N PRO A 18 -32.70 -18.29 -21.83
CA PRO A 18 -31.45 -17.62 -22.12
C PRO A 18 -31.66 -16.62 -23.26
N LEU A 19 -31.19 -15.40 -23.02
CA LEU A 19 -30.96 -14.38 -24.03
C LEU A 19 -29.44 -14.21 -24.13
N THR A 20 -28.89 -14.43 -25.32
CA THR A 20 -27.47 -14.19 -25.62
C THR A 20 -27.38 -13.08 -26.65
N ILE A 21 -26.48 -12.14 -26.43
CA ILE A 21 -26.14 -11.08 -27.37
C ILE A 21 -24.64 -11.20 -27.63
N ASP A 22 -24.27 -11.63 -28.84
CA ASP A 22 -22.90 -11.78 -29.29
C ASP A 22 -22.59 -10.69 -30.32
N LEU A 23 -21.53 -9.92 -30.09
CA LEU A 23 -21.04 -8.92 -31.03
C LEU A 23 -19.66 -9.35 -31.53
N CYS A 24 -19.58 -9.80 -32.78
CA CYS A 24 -18.35 -10.30 -33.37
C CYS A 24 -18.14 -9.71 -34.77
N ALA A 25 -17.01 -9.04 -35.01
CA ALA A 25 -16.64 -8.46 -36.29
C ALA A 25 -17.74 -7.61 -36.95
N ASN A 26 -18.35 -6.68 -36.19
CA ASN A 26 -19.50 -5.83 -36.58
C ASN A 26 -20.79 -6.60 -36.88
N ASN A 27 -20.89 -7.87 -36.52
CA ASN A 27 -22.12 -8.64 -36.66
C ASN A 27 -22.75 -8.86 -35.28
N LEU A 28 -23.98 -8.37 -35.10
CA LEU A 28 -24.74 -8.52 -33.88
C LEU A 28 -25.65 -9.75 -34.02
N THR A 29 -25.39 -10.77 -33.23
CA THR A 29 -26.23 -11.96 -33.14
C THR A 29 -26.97 -11.96 -31.80
N VAL A 30 -28.31 -12.00 -31.85
CA VAL A 30 -29.16 -12.13 -30.66
C VAL A 30 -29.85 -13.48 -30.72
N THR A 31 -29.67 -14.27 -29.67
CA THR A 31 -30.30 -15.59 -29.51
C THR A 31 -31.24 -15.54 -28.32
N TYR A 32 -32.51 -15.91 -28.51
CA TYR A 32 -33.50 -16.00 -27.44
C TYR A 32 -34.09 -17.41 -27.40
N LYS A 33 -34.11 -18.04 -26.22
CA LYS A 33 -34.54 -19.45 -26.04
C LYS A 33 -33.73 -20.43 -26.92
N GLY A 34 -32.45 -20.11 -27.17
CA GLY A 34 -31.59 -20.88 -28.06
C GLY A 34 -31.93 -20.75 -29.55
N VAL A 35 -32.82 -19.82 -29.93
CA VAL A 35 -33.14 -19.51 -31.32
C VAL A 35 -32.53 -18.16 -31.68
N GLU A 36 -31.75 -18.12 -32.76
CA GLU A 36 -31.26 -16.87 -33.33
C GLU A 36 -32.45 -16.02 -33.81
N VAL A 37 -32.64 -14.87 -33.18
CA VAL A 37 -33.74 -13.93 -33.48
C VAL A 37 -33.25 -12.69 -34.23
N PHE A 38 -31.95 -12.43 -34.22
CA PHE A 38 -31.32 -11.34 -34.96
C PHE A 38 -29.88 -11.73 -35.29
N ASN A 39 -29.42 -11.45 -36.52
CA ASN A 39 -28.05 -11.72 -36.95
C ASN A 39 -27.73 -10.86 -38.17
N GLU A 40 -27.30 -9.64 -37.91
CA GLU A 40 -27.06 -8.64 -38.95
C GLU A 40 -25.79 -7.85 -38.66
N VAL A 41 -25.16 -7.38 -39.73
CA VAL A 41 -24.02 -6.47 -39.63
C VAL A 41 -24.55 -5.13 -39.12
N VAL A 42 -24.03 -4.69 -37.98
CA VAL A 42 -24.30 -3.39 -37.38
C VAL A 42 -23.02 -2.54 -37.45
N GLU A 43 -23.16 -1.32 -37.95
CA GLU A 43 -22.10 -0.33 -37.84
C GLU A 43 -22.10 0.15 -36.37
N TYR A 44 -21.12 -0.31 -35.60
CA TYR A 44 -21.00 -0.04 -34.17
C TYR A 44 -19.65 0.62 -33.89
N ASP A 45 -19.68 1.76 -33.22
CA ASP A 45 -18.53 2.45 -32.67
C ASP A 45 -18.75 2.51 -31.14
N PRO A 46 -17.92 1.84 -30.32
CA PRO A 46 -18.16 1.78 -28.88
C PRO A 46 -18.12 3.17 -28.26
N SER A 47 -19.27 3.58 -27.72
CA SER A 47 -19.46 4.80 -26.94
C SER A 47 -20.31 4.47 -25.72
N PRO A 48 -20.26 5.28 -24.64
CA PRO A 48 -21.17 5.13 -23.51
C PRO A 48 -22.62 5.10 -24.00
N GLY A 49 -23.34 4.01 -23.74
CA GLY A 49 -24.66 3.77 -24.31
C GLY A 49 -25.61 3.04 -23.35
N ARG A 50 -26.91 3.17 -23.59
CA ARG A 50 -27.99 2.57 -22.77
C ARG A 50 -28.57 1.34 -23.48
N LEU A 51 -28.62 0.20 -22.79
CA LEU A 51 -29.46 -0.93 -23.21
C LEU A 51 -30.92 -0.68 -22.80
N VAL A 52 -31.85 -0.77 -23.76
CA VAL A 52 -33.28 -0.57 -23.51
C VAL A 52 -34.02 -1.89 -23.79
N PHE A 53 -34.58 -2.49 -22.75
CA PHE A 53 -35.42 -3.68 -22.87
C PHE A 53 -36.89 -3.29 -23.00
N GLY A 54 -37.51 -3.64 -24.12
CA GLY A 54 -38.93 -3.41 -24.36
C GLY A 54 -39.75 -4.70 -24.23
N GLY A 55 -40.52 -4.83 -23.15
CA GLY A 55 -41.49 -5.92 -22.97
C GLY A 55 -42.89 -5.52 -23.42
N ARG A 56 -43.57 -6.34 -24.23
CA ARG A 56 -44.99 -6.13 -24.58
C ARG A 56 -45.85 -7.08 -23.76
N THR A 57 -46.53 -6.56 -22.75
CA THR A 57 -47.40 -7.34 -21.87
C THR A 57 -48.81 -7.44 -22.46
N GLY A 58 -49.37 -8.64 -22.51
CA GLY A 58 -50.69 -8.91 -23.10
C GLY A 58 -51.89 -8.50 -22.24
N GLY A 59 -51.67 -7.84 -21.10
CA GLY A 59 -52.71 -7.45 -20.15
C GLY A 59 -52.16 -6.89 -18.84
N SER A 60 -53.06 -6.41 -17.99
CA SER A 60 -52.78 -5.51 -16.86
C SER A 60 -51.95 -6.08 -15.69
N ASN A 61 -51.45 -7.32 -15.77
CA ASN A 61 -50.76 -8.02 -14.67
C ASN A 61 -49.61 -8.95 -15.14
N ALA A 62 -48.99 -8.69 -16.30
CA ALA A 62 -47.81 -9.47 -16.72
C ALA A 62 -46.54 -8.68 -16.39
N TYR A 63 -45.65 -9.30 -15.60
CA TYR A 63 -44.33 -8.79 -15.25
C TYR A 63 -43.28 -9.48 -16.13
N HIS A 64 -42.29 -8.74 -16.63
CA HIS A 64 -41.10 -9.31 -17.26
C HIS A 64 -39.93 -9.16 -16.30
N HIS A 65 -39.30 -10.27 -15.95
CA HIS A 65 -38.11 -10.29 -15.10
C HIS A 65 -36.91 -10.54 -16.01
N ILE A 66 -35.86 -9.74 -15.84
CA ILE A 66 -34.60 -9.86 -16.56
C ILE A 66 -33.51 -9.92 -15.49
N ASP A 67 -32.61 -10.89 -15.62
CA ASP A 67 -31.54 -11.12 -14.65
C ASP A 67 -30.32 -11.70 -15.39
N ASN A 68 -29.12 -11.59 -14.79
CA ASN A 68 -27.86 -12.14 -15.30
C ASN A 68 -27.48 -11.71 -16.74
N ILE A 69 -27.69 -10.44 -17.09
CA ILE A 69 -27.20 -9.90 -18.37
C ILE A 69 -25.67 -9.90 -18.35
N VAL A 70 -25.05 -10.65 -19.27
CA VAL A 70 -23.61 -10.61 -19.51
C VAL A 70 -23.37 -10.08 -20.91
N ILE A 71 -22.66 -8.96 -21.02
CA ILE A 71 -22.24 -8.38 -22.30
C ILE A 71 -20.77 -8.69 -22.49
N LYS A 72 -20.41 -9.27 -23.62
CA LYS A 72 -19.01 -9.44 -24.02
C LYS A 72 -18.74 -8.58 -25.24
N THR A 73 -17.78 -7.66 -25.12
CA THR A 73 -17.27 -6.85 -26.24
C THR A 73 -15.80 -7.17 -26.41
N ASP A 74 -15.45 -7.91 -27.45
CA ASP A 74 -14.05 -8.17 -27.79
C ASP A 74 -13.55 -7.09 -28.74
N ALA A 75 -12.61 -6.26 -28.28
CA ALA A 75 -11.91 -5.31 -29.13
C ALA A 75 -10.84 -5.96 -30.04
N ASP A 76 -10.68 -7.29 -30.04
CA ASP A 76 -9.44 -7.90 -30.55
C ASP A 76 -9.58 -9.25 -31.29
N VAL A 77 -10.63 -9.45 -32.09
CA VAL A 77 -10.70 -10.65 -32.94
C VAL A 77 -10.91 -10.31 -34.42
N GLY A 78 -9.78 -10.23 -35.14
CA GLY A 78 -9.74 -10.45 -36.58
C GLY A 78 -10.19 -11.88 -36.93
N ALA A 79 -10.98 -11.99 -38.00
CA ALA A 79 -11.70 -13.18 -38.46
C ALA A 79 -10.99 -14.54 -38.33
N GLY A 80 -11.59 -15.46 -37.55
CA GLY A 80 -11.40 -16.91 -37.66
C GLY A 80 -10.99 -17.61 -36.36
N CYS A 81 -11.97 -18.15 -35.63
CA CYS A 81 -11.73 -19.01 -34.47
C CYS A 81 -10.95 -20.27 -34.85
N THR A 82 -9.65 -20.28 -34.62
CA THR A 82 -8.86 -21.50 -34.39
C THR A 82 -7.70 -21.15 -33.46
N VAL A 83 -7.62 -21.82 -32.31
CA VAL A 83 -6.56 -21.61 -31.32
C VAL A 83 -5.23 -22.10 -31.91
N ILE A 84 -4.30 -21.17 -32.14
CA ILE A 84 -2.87 -21.46 -32.33
C ILE A 84 -2.17 -21.00 -31.05
N PRO A 85 -1.27 -21.80 -30.44
CA PRO A 85 -0.55 -21.39 -29.23
C PRO A 85 0.29 -20.13 -29.51
N PRO A 86 0.39 -19.20 -28.54
CA PRO A 86 0.98 -17.89 -28.79
C PRO A 86 2.46 -17.99 -29.17
N SER A 87 2.79 -17.33 -30.27
CA SER A 87 4.14 -17.04 -30.75
C SER A 87 4.42 -15.55 -30.55
N PHE A 88 5.57 -15.25 -29.94
CA PHE A 88 6.12 -13.93 -29.63
C PHE A 88 6.14 -12.92 -30.81
N VAL A 89 6.06 -11.64 -30.46
CA VAL A 89 6.57 -10.49 -31.24
C VAL A 89 7.29 -9.55 -30.27
N GLY A 90 8.49 -9.09 -30.62
CA GLY A 90 9.27 -8.10 -29.86
C GLY A 90 9.83 -6.98 -30.76
N GLY A 91 10.58 -6.06 -30.15
CA GLY A 91 11.71 -5.32 -30.76
C GLY A 91 11.47 -4.24 -31.82
N GLU A 92 11.69 -2.99 -31.39
CA GLU A 92 12.01 -1.71 -32.07
C GLU A 92 11.13 -1.14 -33.21
N ASN A 93 10.66 0.09 -32.92
CA ASN A 93 9.88 1.04 -33.74
C ASN A 93 8.42 0.66 -34.02
N THR A 94 7.65 0.65 -32.92
CA THR A 94 6.23 1.01 -32.71
C THR A 94 5.22 0.59 -33.79
N ILE A 95 4.28 -0.31 -33.44
CA ILE A 95 2.85 -0.02 -33.23
C ILE A 95 2.29 -1.10 -32.29
N GLY A 96 1.85 -0.69 -31.09
CA GLY A 96 0.94 -1.48 -30.24
C GLY A 96 1.46 -1.90 -28.86
N THR A 97 2.11 -1.02 -28.11
CA THR A 97 2.30 -1.19 -26.67
C THR A 97 1.62 -0.02 -25.96
N ARG A 98 0.75 -0.31 -24.98
CA ARG A 98 0.44 0.70 -23.96
C ARG A 98 1.72 0.85 -23.14
N GLU A 99 2.41 1.97 -23.32
CA GLU A 99 3.37 2.46 -22.32
C GLU A 99 2.59 2.67 -21.02
N PHE A 100 3.12 2.15 -19.92
CA PHE A 100 2.83 2.66 -18.59
C PHE A 100 4.06 3.44 -18.16
N GLU A 101 4.00 4.78 -18.24
CA GLU A 101 4.92 5.63 -17.49
C GLU A 101 4.30 5.84 -16.10
N GLY A 102 5.01 5.41 -15.06
CA GLY A 102 4.64 5.64 -13.66
C GLY A 102 4.73 4.39 -12.79
N ALA A 103 5.21 4.56 -11.57
CA ALA A 103 5.14 3.54 -10.53
C ALA A 103 3.68 3.13 -10.33
N GLN A 104 3.41 1.82 -10.31
CA GLN A 104 2.12 1.29 -9.90
C GLN A 104 2.23 0.95 -8.40
N SER A 105 1.54 1.69 -7.54
CA SER A 105 1.26 1.24 -6.17
C SER A 105 0.11 0.24 -6.23
N ASN A 106 0.32 -0.95 -5.69
CA ASN A 106 -0.77 -1.88 -5.45
C ASN A 106 -0.90 -2.02 -3.93
N HIS A 107 -1.94 -1.44 -3.35
CA HIS A 107 -2.18 -1.53 -1.91
C HIS A 107 -2.68 -2.94 -1.60
N VAL A 108 -1.77 -3.85 -1.26
CA VAL A 108 -2.15 -5.22 -0.88
C VAL A 108 -2.35 -5.28 0.62
N PHE A 109 -3.60 -5.22 1.04
CA PHE A 109 -3.98 -5.42 2.43
C PHE A 109 -3.79 -6.89 2.81
N GLY A 110 -2.96 -7.15 3.82
CA GLY A 110 -2.81 -8.45 4.47
C GLY A 110 -3.95 -8.74 5.44
N PRO A 111 -3.92 -9.90 6.13
CA PRO A 111 -5.02 -10.33 6.98
C PRO A 111 -5.31 -9.30 8.07
N PHE A 112 -6.60 -9.07 8.32
CA PHE A 112 -7.05 -8.26 9.43
C PHE A 112 -6.42 -8.74 10.73
N ALA A 113 -5.99 -7.81 11.58
CA ALA A 113 -5.72 -8.11 12.97
C ALA A 113 -6.64 -7.27 13.80
N ASP A 114 -7.34 -8.00 14.64
CA ASP A 114 -8.32 -7.46 15.54
C ASP A 114 -7.61 -6.63 16.62
N ASN A 115 -8.29 -5.57 17.07
CA ASN A 115 -7.91 -4.77 18.24
C ASN A 115 -6.70 -3.82 18.07
N ILE A 116 -6.47 -3.25 16.89
CA ILE A 116 -5.54 -2.12 16.75
C ILE A 116 -6.20 -0.87 17.34
N SER A 117 -5.42 -0.02 18.02
CA SER A 117 -5.91 1.27 18.53
C SER A 117 -6.36 2.19 17.39
N GLY A 118 -7.49 2.88 17.54
CA GLY A 118 -7.92 3.93 16.62
C GLY A 118 -8.97 3.50 15.59
N TRP A 119 -9.00 4.20 14.47
CA TRP A 119 -10.00 4.16 13.40
C TRP A 119 -9.40 3.62 12.10
N SER A 120 -10.22 2.90 11.31
CA SER A 120 -9.98 2.70 9.87
C SER A 120 -10.72 3.78 9.11
N VAL A 121 -10.05 4.50 8.23
CA VAL A 121 -10.63 5.59 7.45
C VAL A 121 -10.42 5.34 5.97
N THR A 122 -11.49 5.34 5.20
CA THR A 122 -11.52 5.18 3.75
C THR A 122 -12.01 6.47 3.12
N MET A 123 -11.33 6.91 2.06
CA MET A 123 -11.70 8.08 1.26
C MET A 123 -12.00 7.64 -0.18
N VAL A 124 -13.05 8.23 -0.75
CA VAL A 124 -13.47 7.99 -2.12
C VAL A 124 -13.54 9.30 -2.87
N ASP A 125 -12.68 9.46 -3.87
CA ASP A 125 -12.69 10.59 -4.80
C ASP A 125 -13.48 10.26 -6.07
N THR A 126 -14.25 11.22 -6.56
CA THR A 126 -15.16 11.04 -7.70
C THR A 126 -15.35 12.31 -8.53
N ASP A 127 -15.59 12.13 -9.84
CA ASP A 127 -16.02 13.23 -10.72
C ASP A 127 -17.50 13.65 -10.47
N LEU A 128 -18.23 12.89 -9.65
CA LEU A 128 -19.63 13.17 -9.33
C LEU A 128 -19.71 14.27 -8.29
N THR A 129 -20.63 15.22 -8.49
CA THR A 129 -20.93 16.18 -7.42
C THR A 129 -21.48 15.45 -6.19
N VAL A 130 -20.74 15.52 -5.08
CA VAL A 130 -21.14 14.94 -3.79
C VAL A 130 -21.74 16.06 -2.93
N ASP A 131 -22.98 16.48 -3.23
CA ASP A 131 -23.64 17.59 -2.52
C ASP A 131 -24.62 17.14 -1.43
N SER A 132 -24.59 15.87 -1.04
CA SER A 132 -25.39 15.35 0.07
C SER A 132 -24.83 14.09 0.71
N GLN A 133 -25.18 13.86 1.98
CA GLN A 133 -24.76 12.65 2.70
C GLN A 133 -25.38 11.40 2.06
N THR A 134 -26.57 11.50 1.49
CA THR A 134 -27.18 10.40 0.72
C THR A 134 -26.32 9.99 -0.49
N ILE A 135 -25.75 10.96 -1.23
CA ILE A 135 -24.87 10.64 -2.36
C ILE A 135 -23.54 10.06 -1.88
N ALA A 136 -23.01 10.59 -0.77
CA ALA A 136 -21.82 10.05 -0.13
C ALA A 136 -22.02 8.58 0.29
N ASP A 137 -23.16 8.25 0.90
CA ASP A 137 -23.54 6.88 1.25
C ASP A 137 -23.56 5.98 -0.01
N ASP A 138 -24.20 6.42 -1.09
CA ASP A 138 -24.29 5.66 -2.34
C ASP A 138 -22.91 5.40 -2.98
N ILE A 139 -21.98 6.35 -2.87
CA ILE A 139 -20.62 6.23 -3.42
C ILE A 139 -19.77 5.28 -2.56
N ILE A 140 -19.85 5.41 -1.24
CA ILE A 140 -19.13 4.53 -0.32
C ILE A 140 -19.67 3.10 -0.41
N ASP A 141 -21.00 2.90 -0.44
CA ASP A 141 -21.62 1.57 -0.55
C ASP A 141 -21.39 0.91 -1.93
N ALA A 142 -21.09 1.68 -2.97
CA ALA A 142 -20.71 1.15 -4.28
C ALA A 142 -19.39 0.36 -4.24
N GLN A 143 -18.53 0.57 -3.23
CA GLN A 143 -17.30 -0.20 -3.01
C GLN A 143 -17.59 -1.68 -2.63
N ASP A 144 -18.73 -1.96 -1.97
CA ASP A 144 -19.12 -3.31 -1.54
C ASP A 144 -19.77 -4.17 -2.66
N GLY A 145 -19.79 -3.66 -3.89
CA GLY A 145 -20.27 -4.38 -5.07
C GLY A 145 -21.79 -4.59 -5.14
N ILE A 146 -22.58 -3.86 -4.33
CA ILE A 146 -24.04 -4.01 -4.24
C ILE A 146 -24.83 -2.85 -4.87
N VAL A 147 -24.24 -1.69 -5.19
CA VAL A 147 -24.99 -0.57 -5.80
C VAL A 147 -24.58 -0.31 -7.25
N SER A 148 -25.56 -0.47 -8.15
CA SER A 148 -25.44 -0.22 -9.59
C SER A 148 -25.70 1.26 -9.94
N THR A 149 -24.87 2.19 -9.47
CA THR A 149 -25.00 3.58 -9.96
C THR A 149 -24.33 3.76 -11.32
N GLY A 150 -23.46 2.84 -11.76
CA GLY A 150 -22.79 2.94 -13.07
C GLY A 150 -21.67 3.97 -13.10
N PHE A 151 -21.17 4.36 -11.93
CA PHE A 151 -20.09 5.29 -11.71
C PHE A 151 -19.11 4.60 -10.76
N GLY A 152 -17.87 4.39 -11.18
CA GLY A 152 -16.83 3.83 -10.33
C GLY A 152 -16.09 4.94 -9.58
N PRO A 153 -15.57 4.68 -8.37
CA PRO A 153 -14.63 5.58 -7.72
C PRO A 153 -13.40 5.80 -8.62
N GLN A 154 -12.87 7.03 -8.67
CA GLN A 154 -11.64 7.29 -9.42
C GLN A 154 -10.40 6.84 -8.63
N GLU A 155 -10.38 7.12 -7.33
CA GLU A 155 -9.34 6.71 -6.38
C GLU A 155 -9.98 6.28 -5.05
N ASP A 156 -9.37 5.29 -4.41
CA ASP A 156 -9.80 4.69 -3.14
C ASP A 156 -8.57 4.55 -2.23
N ASP A 157 -8.53 5.33 -1.17
CA ASP A 157 -7.43 5.37 -0.21
C ASP A 157 -7.91 5.02 1.18
N THR A 158 -7.19 4.13 1.86
CA THR A 158 -7.50 3.72 3.23
C THR A 158 -6.28 3.90 4.14
N ALA A 159 -6.48 4.53 5.29
CA ALA A 159 -5.46 4.79 6.30
C ALA A 159 -6.00 4.62 7.73
N ALA A 160 -5.10 4.51 8.71
CA ALA A 160 -5.44 4.37 10.12
C ALA A 160 -5.13 5.64 10.90
N TYR A 161 -6.02 6.01 11.83
CA TYR A 161 -5.91 7.24 12.61
C TYR A 161 -6.20 7.00 14.10
N ASP A 162 -5.42 7.60 15.00
CA ASP A 162 -5.67 7.51 16.44
C ASP A 162 -6.95 8.25 16.85
N VAL A 163 -7.25 9.36 16.17
CA VAL A 163 -8.43 10.21 16.32
C VAL A 163 -8.86 10.75 14.96
N ILE A 164 -10.13 11.11 14.81
CA ILE A 164 -10.63 11.79 13.61
C ILE A 164 -10.59 13.30 13.81
N ASP A 165 -9.59 13.93 13.18
CA ASP A 165 -9.45 15.37 12.99
C ASP A 165 -8.67 15.56 11.68
N LEU A 166 -9.40 15.59 10.57
CA LEU A 166 -8.87 15.61 9.20
C LEU A 166 -9.13 16.98 8.56
N ALA A 167 -8.18 17.47 7.75
CA ALA A 167 -8.25 18.57 6.75
C ALA A 167 -7.16 19.67 6.90
N GLY A 168 -7.29 20.74 6.09
CA GLY A 168 -6.29 21.79 5.85
C GLY A 168 -6.30 23.06 6.70
N GLY A 169 -7.21 23.22 7.66
CA GLY A 169 -7.24 24.44 8.48
C GLY A 169 -8.57 24.82 9.13
N GLY A 170 -9.65 24.08 8.85
CA GLY A 170 -10.92 24.18 9.58
C GLY A 170 -10.89 23.46 10.94
N GLY A 171 -12.04 23.37 11.62
CA GLY A 171 -12.17 22.61 12.86
C GLY A 171 -12.01 23.39 14.17
N ASN A 172 -12.38 22.74 15.27
CA ASN A 172 -12.34 23.28 16.62
C ASN A 172 -11.19 22.73 17.48
N PHE A 173 -10.56 21.61 17.10
CA PHE A 173 -9.57 20.90 17.94
C PHE A 173 -8.12 21.12 17.49
N GLY A 174 -7.90 21.55 16.24
CA GLY A 174 -6.62 22.03 15.72
C GLY A 174 -5.55 20.96 15.54
N VAL A 175 -5.93 19.67 15.57
CA VAL A 175 -5.07 18.51 15.32
C VAL A 175 -5.31 18.07 13.87
N ASN A 176 -4.80 18.85 12.93
CA ASN A 176 -5.15 18.67 11.51
C ASN A 176 -4.30 17.57 10.85
N HIS A 177 -4.87 16.37 10.71
CA HIS A 177 -4.23 15.27 9.98
C HIS A 177 -4.55 15.32 8.46
N PRO A 178 -3.65 14.83 7.59
CA PRO A 178 -3.96 14.63 6.18
C PRO A 178 -5.10 13.62 6.00
N TYR A 179 -5.87 13.76 4.92
CA TYR A 179 -6.77 12.73 4.42
C TYR A 179 -6.00 11.46 3.99
N PRO A 180 -6.67 10.31 3.79
CA PRO A 180 -6.01 9.05 3.45
C PRO A 180 -5.10 9.10 2.20
N ASN A 181 -5.44 9.94 1.22
CA ASN A 181 -4.64 10.19 0.02
C ASN A 181 -3.37 11.05 0.27
N GLY A 182 -3.14 11.47 1.52
CA GLY A 182 -1.99 12.27 1.94
C GLY A 182 -2.15 13.79 1.81
N VAL A 183 -3.27 14.27 1.27
CA VAL A 183 -3.56 15.71 1.13
C VAL A 183 -3.95 16.32 2.48
N ASN A 184 -3.41 17.49 2.79
CA ASN A 184 -3.62 18.20 4.06
C ASN A 184 -3.96 19.69 3.86
N ASP A 185 -4.61 20.02 2.76
CA ASP A 185 -5.14 21.35 2.44
C ASP A 185 -6.62 21.23 2.01
N ASP A 186 -7.25 22.37 1.72
CA ASP A 186 -8.65 22.50 1.31
C ASP A 186 -8.82 22.50 -0.22
N SER A 187 -7.92 21.83 -0.94
CA SER A 187 -7.92 21.87 -2.41
C SER A 187 -8.79 20.80 -3.07
N LEU A 188 -9.33 19.87 -2.29
CA LEU A 188 -10.13 18.75 -2.77
C LEU A 188 -11.62 19.13 -2.79
N ASP A 189 -12.30 18.72 -3.86
CA ASP A 189 -13.75 18.86 -4.00
C ASP A 189 -14.31 17.50 -4.44
N ASN A 190 -15.57 17.21 -4.11
CA ASN A 190 -16.32 16.05 -4.60
C ASN A 190 -15.78 14.69 -4.11
N PHE A 191 -15.55 14.58 -2.81
CA PHE A 191 -15.12 13.32 -2.20
C PHE A 191 -15.96 12.96 -0.97
N ALA A 192 -15.88 11.70 -0.56
CA ALA A 192 -16.51 11.19 0.65
C ALA A 192 -15.50 10.45 1.52
N VAL A 193 -15.68 10.49 2.83
CA VAL A 193 -14.83 9.80 3.81
C VAL A 193 -15.71 8.97 4.74
N GLN A 194 -15.30 7.74 5.02
CA GLN A 194 -15.89 6.88 6.04
C GLN A 194 -14.83 6.46 7.06
N ALA A 195 -15.09 6.73 8.34
CA ALA A 195 -14.31 6.27 9.47
C ALA A 195 -15.08 5.21 10.25
N VAL A 196 -14.47 4.05 10.49
CA VAL A 196 -15.06 2.93 11.21
C VAL A 196 -14.16 2.47 12.36
N ALA A 197 -14.76 2.24 13.52
CA ALA A 197 -14.10 1.60 14.66
C ALA A 197 -15.05 0.68 15.42
N ASN A 198 -14.55 -0.45 15.90
CA ASN A 198 -15.18 -1.23 16.96
C ASN A 198 -14.94 -0.51 18.29
N VAL A 199 -15.99 -0.30 19.06
CA VAL A 199 -15.93 0.45 20.32
C VAL A 199 -16.47 -0.35 21.49
N VAL A 200 -15.93 -0.06 22.68
CA VAL A 200 -16.56 -0.39 23.95
C VAL A 200 -16.91 0.92 24.65
N ILE A 201 -18.20 1.21 24.72
CA ILE A 201 -18.76 2.41 25.31
C ILE A 201 -19.11 2.12 26.78
N PRO A 202 -18.57 2.84 27.77
CA PRO A 202 -18.96 2.65 29.17
C PRO A 202 -20.43 2.99 29.41
N ALA A 203 -21.05 2.36 30.40
CA ALA A 203 -22.37 2.77 30.89
C ALA A 203 -22.32 4.24 31.35
N GLY A 204 -23.36 5.02 31.02
CA GLY A 204 -23.42 6.44 31.31
C GLY A 204 -24.26 7.22 30.30
N THR A 205 -24.37 8.52 30.53
CA THR A 205 -24.92 9.45 29.54
C THR A 205 -23.77 10.03 28.74
N TRP A 206 -23.86 9.98 27.42
CA TRP A 206 -22.81 10.43 26.52
C TRP A 206 -23.41 11.37 25.47
N THR A 207 -22.62 12.38 25.09
CA THR A 207 -22.83 13.12 23.86
C THR A 207 -21.68 12.82 22.91
N ILE A 208 -22.00 12.53 21.66
CA ILE A 208 -21.06 12.38 20.55
C ILE A 208 -21.48 13.30 19.41
N GLY A 209 -20.53 13.73 18.60
CA GLY A 209 -20.84 14.49 17.40
C GLY A 209 -19.74 14.45 16.37
N PHE A 210 -20.08 14.93 15.19
CA PHE A 210 -19.14 15.20 14.13
C PHE A 210 -19.15 16.69 13.76
N GLY A 211 -17.96 17.24 13.56
CA GLY A 211 -17.73 18.53 12.93
C GLY A 211 -17.47 18.31 11.45
N SER A 212 -18.16 19.02 10.56
CA SER A 212 -17.93 18.90 9.12
C SER A 212 -18.15 20.18 8.33
N ASP A 213 -17.35 20.34 7.29
CA ASP A 213 -17.49 21.27 6.15
C ASP A 213 -17.21 20.42 4.90
N ASP A 214 -18.17 19.85 4.19
CA ASP A 214 -19.63 20.00 4.21
C ASP A 214 -20.40 19.16 5.26
N GLY A 215 -21.06 18.07 4.84
CA GLY A 215 -22.04 17.31 5.62
C GLY A 215 -21.49 15.98 6.12
N GLY A 216 -22.33 15.18 6.77
CA GLY A 216 -21.84 13.97 7.43
C GLY A 216 -22.91 13.15 8.16
N LYS A 217 -22.47 12.05 8.78
CA LYS A 217 -23.26 11.30 9.76
C LYS A 217 -22.39 10.56 10.78
N ILE A 218 -23.03 10.16 11.87
CA ILE A 218 -22.55 9.12 12.77
C ILE A 218 -23.68 8.10 12.98
N LEU A 219 -23.37 6.81 12.82
CA LEU A 219 -24.24 5.66 13.09
C LEU A 219 -23.62 4.81 14.20
N ILE A 220 -24.40 4.51 15.24
CA ILE A 220 -23.98 3.69 16.39
C ILE A 220 -25.04 2.64 16.69
N PRO A 221 -24.96 1.44 16.10
CA PRO A 221 -25.94 0.41 16.33
C PRO A 221 -26.08 0.07 17.83
N GLY A 222 -27.32 0.03 18.31
CA GLY A 222 -27.64 -0.26 19.71
C GLY A 222 -27.76 0.97 20.63
N VAL A 223 -27.61 2.18 20.08
CA VAL A 223 -27.88 3.45 20.76
C VAL A 223 -29.25 4.00 20.35
N GLU A 224 -29.90 4.76 21.24
CA GLU A 224 -31.05 5.62 20.93
C GLU A 224 -30.69 7.06 21.33
N PHE A 225 -30.59 7.96 20.35
CA PHE A 225 -30.33 9.38 20.59
C PHE A 225 -31.57 10.07 21.16
N ILE A 226 -31.46 10.58 22.38
CA ILE A 226 -32.56 11.19 23.13
C ILE A 226 -32.62 12.71 23.01
N ASP A 227 -31.53 13.34 22.56
CA ASP A 227 -31.45 14.77 22.25
C ASP A 227 -30.42 14.98 21.14
N SER A 228 -30.61 15.99 20.28
CA SER A 228 -29.66 16.28 19.20
C SER A 228 -29.75 17.72 18.71
N GLN A 229 -28.67 18.19 18.07
CA GLN A 229 -28.58 19.47 17.38
C GLN A 229 -28.11 19.24 15.95
N ALA A 230 -28.65 20.05 15.02
CA ALA A 230 -28.31 20.02 13.60
C ALA A 230 -28.38 18.61 13.00
N ASN A 231 -29.41 17.87 13.38
CA ASN A 231 -29.65 16.50 12.95
C ASN A 231 -30.85 16.45 11.99
N ASP A 232 -30.61 16.02 10.76
CA ASP A 232 -31.62 15.72 9.76
C ASP A 232 -32.16 14.32 10.07
N ASN A 233 -33.37 14.31 10.62
CA ASN A 233 -33.91 13.25 11.45
C ASN A 233 -34.32 11.99 10.65
N PHE A 234 -33.59 10.88 10.76
CA PHE A 234 -33.92 9.65 10.02
C PHE A 234 -33.94 8.33 10.84
N GLN A 235 -33.13 8.15 11.88
CA GLN A 235 -33.09 6.92 12.69
C GLN A 235 -32.71 7.16 14.15
N ASP A 236 -33.10 6.26 15.06
CA ASP A 236 -32.84 6.37 16.50
C ASP A 236 -31.35 6.22 16.85
N ASP A 237 -30.59 5.50 16.03
CA ASP A 237 -29.16 5.18 16.18
C ASP A 237 -28.23 6.02 15.28
N GLU A 238 -28.77 7.03 14.59
CA GLU A 238 -28.04 7.87 13.64
C GLU A 238 -28.22 9.38 13.96
N ILE A 239 -27.12 10.13 13.89
CA ILE A 239 -27.16 11.58 13.68
C ILE A 239 -26.59 11.90 12.30
N ARG A 240 -27.25 12.79 11.56
CA ARG A 240 -26.95 13.07 10.15
C ARG A 240 -27.12 14.54 9.83
N PHE A 241 -26.34 15.08 8.90
CA PHE A 241 -26.59 16.36 8.25
C PHE A 241 -26.43 16.21 6.74
N GLU A 242 -27.50 16.43 5.99
CA GLU A 242 -27.61 16.08 4.57
C GLU A 242 -27.14 17.17 3.61
N ALA A 243 -27.17 18.44 4.01
CA ALA A 243 -26.93 19.56 3.10
C ALA A 243 -25.49 20.10 3.22
N PRO A 244 -24.95 20.72 2.16
CA PRO A 244 -23.67 21.43 2.23
C PRO A 244 -23.70 22.54 3.30
N ARG A 245 -22.60 22.71 4.02
CA ARG A 245 -22.44 23.72 5.08
C ARG A 245 -20.97 24.06 5.27
N GLY A 246 -20.71 25.29 5.72
CA GLY A 246 -19.43 25.59 6.36
C GLY A 246 -19.24 24.78 7.65
N HIS A 247 -18.01 24.69 8.16
CA HIS A 247 -17.69 23.93 9.37
C HIS A 247 -18.69 24.22 10.50
N ALA A 248 -19.43 23.19 10.88
CA ALA A 248 -20.33 23.21 12.02
C ALA A 248 -20.50 21.80 12.59
N TRP A 249 -21.21 21.71 13.73
CA TRP A 249 -21.35 20.46 14.48
C TRP A 249 -22.76 19.91 14.41
N THR A 250 -22.84 18.59 14.24
CA THR A 250 -24.03 17.79 14.48
C THR A 250 -23.74 16.88 15.65
N VAL A 251 -24.56 16.97 16.69
CA VAL A 251 -24.32 16.29 17.98
C VAL A 251 -25.57 15.55 18.43
N GLY A 252 -25.38 14.43 19.12
CA GLY A 252 -26.43 13.59 19.69
C GLY A 252 -26.08 13.11 21.08
N THR A 253 -27.03 13.17 22.01
CA THR A 253 -26.95 12.62 23.36
C THR A 253 -27.68 11.27 23.43
N PHE A 254 -27.10 10.30 24.12
CA PHE A 254 -27.74 9.02 24.44
C PHE A 254 -27.39 8.53 25.85
N GLU A 255 -28.12 7.53 26.35
CA GLU A 255 -27.90 6.94 27.67
C GLU A 255 -27.76 5.41 27.58
N LEU A 256 -26.72 4.88 28.22
CA LEU A 256 -26.47 3.44 28.36
C LEU A 256 -26.54 3.02 29.83
N THR A 257 -27.34 2.00 30.11
CA THR A 257 -27.47 1.44 31.47
C THR A 257 -26.40 0.40 31.80
N GLU A 258 -25.78 -0.18 30.78
CA GLU A 258 -24.67 -1.13 30.85
C GLU A 258 -23.68 -0.80 29.72
N PRO A 259 -22.40 -1.20 29.81
CA PRO A 259 -21.46 -1.00 28.71
C PRO A 259 -21.95 -1.62 27.40
N LEU A 260 -21.67 -0.96 26.27
CA LEU A 260 -22.06 -1.41 24.94
C LEU A 260 -20.81 -1.71 24.10
N GLU A 261 -20.70 -2.94 23.62
CA GLU A 261 -19.74 -3.31 22.57
C GLU A 261 -20.47 -3.20 21.22
N THR A 262 -20.00 -2.33 20.33
CA THR A 262 -20.62 -2.08 19.02
C THR A 262 -19.59 -1.52 18.03
N ALA A 263 -20.03 -1.14 16.84
CA ALA A 263 -19.23 -0.35 15.91
C ALA A 263 -19.74 1.10 15.87
N VAL A 264 -18.83 2.05 15.63
CA VAL A 264 -19.17 3.42 15.25
C VAL A 264 -18.74 3.60 13.81
N LEU A 265 -19.67 4.06 12.99
CA LEU A 265 -19.41 4.52 11.63
C LEU A 265 -19.65 6.02 11.61
N ALA A 266 -18.63 6.79 11.28
CA ALA A 266 -18.72 8.21 11.03
C ALA A 266 -18.40 8.47 9.55
N SER A 267 -19.12 9.36 8.90
CA SER A 267 -18.80 9.74 7.53
C SER A 267 -18.98 11.22 7.28
N PHE A 268 -18.31 11.66 6.23
CA PHE A 268 -18.13 13.03 5.81
C PHE A 268 -18.18 13.09 4.29
N TYR A 269 -18.58 14.22 3.74
CA TYR A 269 -18.41 14.50 2.32
C TYR A 269 -18.07 15.97 2.09
N GLU A 270 -17.43 16.23 0.96
CA GLU A 270 -17.12 17.57 0.48
C GLU A 270 -17.61 17.78 -0.95
N ALA A 271 -18.43 18.81 -1.17
CA ALA A 271 -18.91 19.18 -2.51
C ALA A 271 -18.04 20.29 -3.15
N GLY A 272 -17.46 21.14 -2.31
CA GLY A 272 -16.40 22.06 -2.66
C GLY A 272 -16.43 23.36 -1.86
N GLY A 273 -15.25 23.93 -1.62
CA GLY A 273 -15.12 25.03 -0.68
C GLY A 273 -13.93 24.85 0.24
N GLY A 274 -14.20 24.83 1.55
CA GLY A 274 -13.20 24.45 2.55
C GLY A 274 -13.62 23.11 3.13
N ASP A 275 -12.67 22.33 3.64
CA ASP A 275 -12.97 21.00 4.17
C ASP A 275 -12.55 20.84 5.65
N SER A 276 -13.31 20.02 6.38
CA SER A 276 -12.93 19.56 7.73
C SER A 276 -13.78 18.39 8.18
N PHE A 277 -13.17 17.45 8.91
CA PHE A 277 -13.90 16.35 9.54
C PHE A 277 -13.34 16.00 10.92
N GLU A 278 -14.16 16.18 11.95
CA GLU A 278 -13.80 15.91 13.35
C GLU A 278 -14.82 14.98 14.01
N VAL A 279 -14.39 14.07 14.89
CA VAL A 279 -15.29 13.28 15.74
C VAL A 279 -14.89 13.42 17.20
N ALA A 280 -15.82 13.91 18.03
CA ALA A 280 -15.57 14.19 19.44
C ALA A 280 -16.68 13.64 20.34
N ILE A 281 -16.33 13.41 21.61
CA ILE A 281 -17.24 12.96 22.66
C ILE A 281 -17.19 13.84 23.89
N LYS A 282 -18.25 13.75 24.69
CA LYS A 282 -18.38 14.39 25.99
C LYS A 282 -19.20 13.54 26.95
N GLU A 283 -18.77 13.47 28.21
CA GLU A 283 -19.57 12.86 29.28
C GLU A 283 -20.75 13.77 29.67
N GLY A 284 -21.94 13.18 29.76
CA GLY A 284 -23.19 13.87 30.09
C GLY A 284 -23.95 14.38 28.86
N ALA A 285 -25.17 14.87 29.09
CA ALA A 285 -26.02 15.46 28.08
C ALA A 285 -25.57 16.89 27.75
N PHE A 286 -25.27 17.15 26.48
CA PHE A 286 -24.78 18.45 26.02
C PHE A 286 -25.02 18.63 24.51
N VAL A 287 -25.90 19.56 24.11
CA VAL A 287 -26.25 19.78 22.69
C VAL A 287 -25.83 21.18 22.24
N GLU A 288 -24.53 21.44 22.27
CA GLU A 288 -23.89 22.62 21.68
C GLU A 288 -22.67 22.16 20.86
N ASP A 289 -22.15 23.03 19.99
CA ASP A 289 -20.97 22.75 19.18
C ASP A 289 -19.79 22.27 20.03
N ALA A 290 -19.10 21.23 19.57
CA ALA A 290 -18.01 20.64 20.32
C ALA A 290 -16.77 21.53 20.26
N ASP A 291 -16.22 21.89 21.41
CA ASP A 291 -15.03 22.73 21.52
C ASP A 291 -14.18 22.23 22.71
N PRO A 292 -12.84 22.20 22.60
CA PRO A 292 -12.00 21.82 23.74
C PRO A 292 -12.25 22.70 24.99
N ASN A 293 -12.68 23.95 24.82
CA ASN A 293 -12.99 24.90 25.90
C ASN A 293 -14.30 24.60 26.64
N ASN A 294 -15.26 23.93 25.99
CA ASN A 294 -16.49 23.47 26.66
C ASN A 294 -16.39 21.98 27.07
N GLY A 295 -15.19 21.39 27.00
CA GLY A 295 -14.83 20.10 27.59
C GLY A 295 -15.28 18.90 26.77
N TRP A 296 -15.26 19.04 25.45
CA TRP A 296 -15.27 17.91 24.52
C TRP A 296 -13.84 17.42 24.30
N GLU A 297 -13.71 16.15 23.92
CA GLU A 297 -12.44 15.51 23.59
C GLU A 297 -12.58 14.72 22.28
N LEU A 298 -11.58 14.78 21.40
CA LEU A 298 -11.54 13.96 20.20
C LEU A 298 -11.63 12.47 20.57
N LEU A 299 -12.44 11.71 19.83
CA LEU A 299 -12.69 10.31 20.13
C LEU A 299 -11.53 9.44 19.64
N GLY A 300 -10.74 8.93 20.58
CA GLY A 300 -9.65 7.98 20.37
C GLY A 300 -9.65 6.89 21.43
N ASP A 301 -8.72 5.95 21.31
CA ASP A 301 -8.64 4.82 22.26
C ASP A 301 -8.28 5.29 23.67
N GLY A 302 -9.11 4.94 24.65
CA GLY A 302 -8.98 5.36 26.04
C GLY A 302 -9.62 6.71 26.37
N THR A 303 -10.07 7.50 25.37
CA THR A 303 -10.73 8.79 25.60
C THR A 303 -11.96 8.61 26.51
N LEU A 304 -11.97 9.27 27.66
CA LEU A 304 -13.04 9.18 28.67
C LEU A 304 -13.44 7.74 29.04
N GLY A 305 -12.52 6.77 28.90
CA GLY A 305 -12.77 5.37 29.20
C GLY A 305 -13.42 4.56 28.06
N TRP A 306 -13.66 5.16 26.90
CA TRP A 306 -14.03 4.43 25.69
C TRP A 306 -12.84 3.58 25.21
N SER A 307 -13.12 2.36 24.76
CA SER A 307 -12.18 1.62 23.93
C SER A 307 -12.52 1.93 22.47
N VAL A 308 -11.54 2.32 21.66
CA VAL A 308 -11.73 2.59 20.24
C VAL A 308 -10.70 1.77 19.47
N LYS A 309 -11.18 0.74 18.80
CA LYS A 309 -10.35 -0.26 18.16
C LYS A 309 -10.78 -0.46 16.73
N THR A 310 -9.84 -0.42 15.81
CA THR A 310 -10.08 -0.85 14.46
C THR A 310 -9.66 -2.31 14.30
N SER A 311 -10.42 -3.06 13.50
CA SER A 311 -9.85 -4.22 12.81
C SER A 311 -9.04 -3.65 11.67
N GLY A 312 -7.79 -3.27 11.94
CA GLY A 312 -6.91 -2.90 10.84
C GLY A 312 -6.63 -4.12 9.98
N SER A 313 -6.19 -3.91 8.76
CA SER A 313 -5.23 -4.83 8.15
C SER A 313 -3.87 -4.59 8.81
N PRO A 314 -3.27 -5.56 9.50
CA PRO A 314 -1.84 -5.61 9.60
C PRO A 314 -1.43 -7.01 9.20
N LEU A 315 -1.25 -7.16 7.91
CA LEU A 315 0.07 -7.01 7.33
C LEU A 315 -0.16 -6.21 6.05
N VAL A 316 0.84 -5.64 5.41
CA VAL A 316 0.82 -5.69 3.95
C VAL A 316 1.45 -7.04 3.66
N SER A 317 0.66 -8.11 3.80
CA SER A 317 1.04 -9.37 3.19
C SER A 317 0.45 -9.31 1.80
N ALA A 318 1.27 -8.89 0.84
CA ALA A 318 1.04 -9.35 -0.50
C ALA A 318 1.34 -10.85 -0.50
N ASP A 319 0.34 -11.66 -0.11
CA ASP A 319 0.26 -13.00 -0.67
C ASP A 319 -0.16 -12.76 -2.11
N LEU A 320 0.82 -12.72 -3.01
CA LEU A 320 0.54 -12.72 -4.44
C LEU A 320 0.02 -14.12 -4.77
N SER A 321 -1.23 -14.42 -4.39
CA SER A 321 -1.89 -15.68 -4.66
C SER A 321 -2.33 -15.73 -6.12
N ALA A 322 -1.37 -15.58 -7.04
CA ALA A 322 -1.58 -15.75 -8.45
C ALA A 322 -1.64 -17.26 -8.74
N THR A 323 -2.77 -17.90 -8.44
CA THR A 323 -3.13 -19.10 -9.21
C THR A 323 -3.63 -18.61 -10.56
N VAL A 324 -2.69 -18.34 -11.49
CA VAL A 324 -3.04 -17.98 -12.88
C VAL A 324 -3.62 -19.24 -13.55
N VAL A 325 -4.93 -19.42 -13.42
CA VAL A 325 -5.69 -20.43 -14.18
C VAL A 325 -6.28 -19.86 -15.49
N SER A 326 -5.96 -18.62 -15.87
CA SER A 326 -6.23 -18.12 -17.23
C SER A 326 -5.17 -17.14 -17.72
N GLU A 327 -4.32 -17.64 -18.62
CA GLU A 327 -3.62 -17.02 -19.77
C GLU A 327 -3.45 -15.48 -19.87
N ARG A 328 -3.15 -14.75 -18.80
CA ARG A 328 -2.57 -13.40 -18.93
C ARG A 328 -1.24 -13.33 -18.16
N PRO A 329 -0.09 -13.20 -18.84
CA PRO A 329 1.18 -12.97 -18.19
C PRO A 329 1.22 -11.55 -17.60
N LEU A 330 1.84 -11.39 -16.43
CA LEU A 330 2.33 -10.10 -15.96
C LEU A 330 3.47 -9.68 -16.89
N GLN A 331 3.39 -8.48 -17.47
CA GLN A 331 4.35 -7.97 -18.44
C GLN A 331 5.14 -6.84 -17.76
N PHE A 332 6.46 -7.00 -17.67
CA PHE A 332 7.39 -5.98 -17.16
C PHE A 332 8.22 -5.47 -18.33
N ASP A 333 8.39 -4.15 -18.44
CA ASP A 333 9.37 -3.57 -19.36
C ASP A 333 10.77 -3.72 -18.75
N VAL A 334 11.74 -4.07 -19.59
CA VAL A 334 13.16 -4.17 -19.24
C VAL A 334 13.88 -3.51 -20.40
N ASN A 335 13.85 -2.19 -20.44
CA ASN A 335 14.39 -1.44 -21.57
C ASN A 335 15.92 -1.26 -21.49
N GLY A 336 16.53 -1.60 -20.34
CA GLY A 336 17.99 -1.59 -20.15
C GLY A 336 18.62 -0.20 -20.22
N ASP A 337 17.86 0.87 -19.96
CA ASP A 337 18.40 2.21 -19.83
C ASP A 337 18.93 2.49 -18.39
N THR A 338 19.58 3.64 -18.21
CA THR A 338 20.33 3.98 -16.98
C THR A 338 19.61 5.02 -16.12
N GLY A 339 18.33 5.30 -16.38
CA GLY A 339 17.53 6.25 -15.62
C GLY A 339 16.50 5.52 -14.76
N GLU A 340 16.78 5.42 -13.46
CA GLU A 340 15.88 4.94 -12.38
C GLU A 340 15.24 3.55 -12.58
N ALA A 341 15.60 2.59 -11.72
CA ALA A 341 15.21 1.19 -11.85
C ALA A 341 13.69 0.97 -11.99
N ASP A 342 13.30 0.04 -12.88
CA ASP A 342 11.95 -0.48 -13.04
C ASP A 342 11.50 -1.20 -11.74
N GLN A 343 10.75 -0.51 -10.88
CA GLN A 343 10.35 -0.99 -9.54
C GLN A 343 8.86 -1.31 -9.48
N LEU A 344 8.51 -2.41 -8.81
CA LEU A 344 7.17 -2.60 -8.24
C LEU A 344 7.25 -2.16 -6.76
N ALA A 345 6.60 -1.07 -6.40
CA ALA A 345 6.65 -0.53 -5.04
C ALA A 345 5.45 -1.04 -4.22
N ILE A 346 5.73 -1.49 -3.00
CA ILE A 346 4.69 -1.77 -1.99
C ILE A 346 4.91 -0.74 -0.88
N PRO A 347 4.45 0.51 -1.06
CA PRO A 347 4.73 1.57 -0.11
C PRO A 347 4.17 1.19 1.26
N ASN A 348 4.99 1.35 2.31
CA ASN A 348 4.54 1.28 3.69
C ASN A 348 3.94 2.64 4.05
N PRO A 349 2.61 2.76 4.25
CA PRO A 349 1.98 4.05 4.48
C PRO A 349 2.37 4.69 5.83
N ILE A 350 2.81 3.90 6.81
CA ILE A 350 3.24 4.40 8.14
C ILE A 350 4.52 3.68 8.60
N PRO A 351 5.70 4.13 8.15
CA PRO A 351 6.99 3.58 8.57
C PRO A 351 7.18 3.70 10.10
N GLY A 352 7.49 2.58 10.77
CA GLY A 352 7.70 2.51 12.22
C GLY A 352 6.54 1.92 13.02
N THR A 353 5.33 1.88 12.44
CA THR A 353 4.16 1.19 13.02
C THR A 353 3.91 -0.14 12.33
N TYR A 354 4.01 -0.17 11.00
CA TYR A 354 3.81 -1.36 10.19
C TYR A 354 5.12 -1.86 9.58
N ARG A 355 5.12 -3.14 9.19
CA ARG A 355 6.14 -3.74 8.32
C ARG A 355 5.45 -4.31 7.08
N THR A 356 5.95 -4.00 5.90
CA THR A 356 5.54 -4.67 4.67
C THR A 356 6.23 -6.03 4.58
N VAL A 357 5.45 -7.10 4.39
CA VAL A 357 5.96 -8.48 4.27
C VAL A 357 5.51 -9.05 2.94
N LEU A 358 6.44 -9.25 2.02
CA LEU A 358 6.13 -9.97 0.79
C LEU A 358 6.45 -11.45 0.95
N ASP A 359 5.45 -12.30 0.85
CA ASP A 359 5.66 -13.75 0.76
C ASP A 359 5.69 -14.18 -0.70
N VAL A 360 6.82 -14.72 -1.15
CA VAL A 360 7.02 -15.18 -2.53
C VAL A 360 7.09 -16.70 -2.68
N ASP A 361 6.79 -17.44 -1.61
CA ASP A 361 6.80 -18.91 -1.67
C ASP A 361 5.73 -19.45 -2.63
N GLY A 362 6.16 -20.31 -3.56
CA GLY A 362 5.27 -20.97 -4.52
C GLY A 362 4.84 -20.10 -5.71
N ILE A 363 5.23 -18.82 -5.74
CA ILE A 363 5.03 -17.95 -6.91
C ILE A 363 5.98 -18.38 -8.03
N THR A 364 5.50 -18.33 -9.28
CA THR A 364 6.36 -18.50 -10.45
C THR A 364 6.55 -17.18 -11.19
N PHE A 365 7.79 -16.70 -11.28
CA PHE A 365 8.17 -15.59 -12.16
C PHE A 365 8.56 -16.14 -13.53
N GLN A 366 7.90 -15.66 -14.58
CA GLN A 366 8.30 -15.95 -15.96
C GLN A 366 9.02 -14.74 -16.54
N ILE A 367 10.28 -14.92 -16.92
CA ILE A 367 11.14 -13.83 -17.40
C ILE A 367 11.44 -14.05 -18.89
N ALA A 368 11.23 -13.01 -19.69
CA ALA A 368 11.60 -12.96 -21.10
C ALA A 368 12.37 -11.66 -21.34
N PRO A 369 13.69 -11.63 -21.10
CA PRO A 369 14.46 -10.42 -21.34
C PRO A 369 14.40 -10.07 -22.84
N THR A 370 14.22 -8.79 -23.13
CA THR A 370 14.31 -8.26 -24.48
C THR A 370 15.52 -7.34 -24.56
N GLY A 371 16.45 -7.61 -25.49
CA GLY A 371 17.67 -6.80 -25.66
C GLY A 371 18.95 -7.47 -25.19
N ALA A 372 20.02 -6.68 -25.04
CA ALA A 372 21.34 -7.18 -24.65
C ALA A 372 21.50 -7.12 -23.12
N VAL A 373 21.10 -8.20 -22.44
CA VAL A 373 21.35 -8.41 -21.00
C VAL A 373 22.66 -9.16 -20.77
N ALA A 374 23.40 -8.79 -19.73
CA ALA A 374 24.66 -9.37 -19.31
C ALA A 374 24.56 -9.99 -17.91
N ASN A 375 25.46 -10.94 -17.62
CA ASN A 375 25.52 -11.57 -16.30
C ASN A 375 25.83 -10.53 -15.22
N GLY A 376 24.97 -10.43 -14.21
CA GLY A 376 25.03 -9.40 -13.17
C GLY A 376 23.95 -8.32 -13.31
N ASP A 377 23.34 -8.18 -14.49
CA ASP A 377 22.20 -7.27 -14.67
C ASP A 377 21.05 -7.72 -13.78
N ALA A 378 20.45 -6.76 -13.09
CA ALA A 378 19.44 -7.03 -12.08
C ALA A 378 18.38 -5.95 -12.06
N PHE A 379 17.16 -6.35 -11.73
CA PHE A 379 16.05 -5.44 -11.46
C PHE A 379 15.54 -5.69 -10.04
N ARG A 380 15.06 -4.63 -9.38
CA ARG A 380 14.54 -4.71 -8.02
C ARG A 380 13.02 -4.87 -8.12
N ILE A 381 12.53 -6.05 -7.77
CA ILE A 381 11.12 -6.34 -7.94
C ILE A 381 10.29 -5.64 -6.85
N ILE A 382 10.80 -5.45 -5.63
CA ILE A 382 9.96 -4.94 -4.52
C ILE A 382 10.69 -3.96 -3.59
N ASP A 383 10.01 -2.88 -3.19
CA ASP A 383 10.31 -2.11 -1.98
C ASP A 383 9.43 -2.62 -0.83
N ALA A 384 9.94 -3.58 -0.04
CA ALA A 384 9.26 -4.15 1.12
C ALA A 384 10.25 -4.32 2.28
N ASP A 385 9.77 -4.15 3.52
CA ASP A 385 10.56 -4.21 4.75
C ASP A 385 11.06 -5.64 5.05
N VAL A 386 10.29 -6.64 4.64
CA VAL A 386 10.62 -8.07 4.80
C VAL A 386 10.17 -8.82 3.56
N ILE A 387 11.04 -9.69 3.03
CA ILE A 387 10.68 -10.64 1.99
C ILE A 387 10.88 -12.05 2.53
N THR A 388 9.86 -12.89 2.43
CA THR A 388 9.90 -14.30 2.84
C THR A 388 9.73 -15.20 1.63
N GLY A 389 10.44 -16.32 1.65
CA GLY A 389 10.31 -17.35 0.63
C GLY A 389 11.25 -17.21 -0.56
N THR A 390 11.09 -18.10 -1.54
CA THR A 390 11.86 -18.07 -2.80
C THR A 390 10.94 -18.41 -3.97
N PRO A 391 10.79 -17.50 -4.94
CA PRO A 391 9.95 -17.74 -6.10
C PRO A 391 10.61 -18.76 -7.03
N LEU A 392 9.80 -19.50 -7.78
CA LEU A 392 10.26 -20.27 -8.91
C LEU A 392 10.49 -19.33 -10.09
N ILE A 393 11.73 -19.16 -10.54
CA ILE A 393 12.00 -18.38 -11.75
C ILE A 393 12.07 -19.31 -12.97
N THR A 394 11.32 -18.95 -14.01
CA THR A 394 11.30 -19.64 -15.30
C THR A 394 11.69 -18.67 -16.40
N SER A 395 12.81 -18.91 -17.08
CA SER A 395 13.19 -18.07 -18.23
C SER A 395 12.58 -18.62 -19.51
N LEU A 396 11.88 -17.77 -20.26
CA LEU A 396 11.26 -18.13 -21.53
C LEU A 396 12.29 -18.28 -22.68
N ASP A 397 13.50 -17.72 -22.50
CA ASP A 397 14.63 -17.81 -23.42
C ASP A 397 15.75 -18.76 -22.95
N GLY A 398 15.55 -19.43 -21.81
CA GLY A 398 16.49 -20.38 -21.23
C GLY A 398 17.67 -19.77 -20.46
N GLN A 399 17.66 -18.46 -20.19
CA GLN A 399 18.63 -17.81 -19.29
C GLN A 399 18.45 -18.29 -17.84
N SER A 400 19.50 -18.14 -17.04
CA SER A 400 19.48 -18.51 -15.62
C SER A 400 19.29 -17.25 -14.79
N TRP A 401 18.19 -17.13 -14.08
CA TRP A 401 17.90 -15.99 -13.22
C TRP A 401 17.87 -16.42 -11.76
N VAL A 402 18.36 -15.55 -10.88
CA VAL A 402 18.47 -15.79 -9.44
C VAL A 402 17.71 -14.72 -8.67
N PHE A 403 16.94 -15.14 -7.66
CA PHE A 403 16.30 -14.23 -6.72
C PHE A 403 17.18 -14.03 -5.49
N ASP A 404 17.42 -12.78 -5.11
CA ASP A 404 18.02 -12.41 -3.83
C ASP A 404 16.92 -11.98 -2.87
N SER A 405 16.61 -12.83 -1.90
CA SER A 405 15.58 -12.55 -0.90
C SER A 405 15.98 -11.47 0.12
N ALA A 406 17.28 -11.13 0.23
CA ALA A 406 17.72 -10.07 1.14
C ALA A 406 17.43 -8.68 0.56
N THR A 407 17.51 -8.54 -0.76
CA THR A 407 17.35 -7.25 -1.46
C THR A 407 16.13 -7.17 -2.36
N GLY A 408 15.41 -8.27 -2.56
CA GLY A 408 14.26 -8.36 -3.48
C GLY A 408 14.65 -8.26 -4.95
N ARG A 409 15.93 -8.47 -5.28
CA ARG A 409 16.44 -8.36 -6.66
C ARG A 409 16.31 -9.68 -7.40
N VAL A 410 16.02 -9.60 -8.70
CA VAL A 410 16.18 -10.71 -9.64
C VAL A 410 17.29 -10.40 -10.62
N CYS A 411 18.28 -11.28 -10.69
CA CYS A 411 19.53 -11.03 -11.39
C CYS A 411 19.81 -12.12 -12.43
N LEU A 412 20.39 -11.72 -13.56
CA LEU A 412 20.85 -12.63 -14.59
C LEU A 412 22.13 -13.32 -14.13
N GLY A 413 22.03 -14.62 -13.89
CA GLY A 413 23.07 -15.56 -13.50
C GLY A 413 23.54 -15.42 -12.05
N SER A 414 23.95 -14.23 -11.62
CA SER A 414 24.39 -13.93 -10.25
C SER A 414 24.01 -12.52 -9.86
N CYS A 415 23.61 -12.29 -8.61
CA CYS A 415 23.42 -10.95 -8.06
C CYS A 415 24.76 -10.39 -7.54
N PRO A 416 25.31 -9.31 -8.12
CA PRO A 416 26.43 -8.58 -7.51
C PRO A 416 25.99 -7.99 -6.17
N GLY A 417 26.83 -8.11 -5.13
CA GLY A 417 26.57 -7.61 -3.77
C GLY A 417 25.59 -8.40 -2.90
N ALA A 418 24.92 -9.42 -3.43
CA ALA A 418 24.01 -10.26 -2.65
C ALA A 418 24.75 -11.04 -1.54
N GLY A 419 24.52 -10.64 -0.29
CA GLY A 419 24.98 -11.35 0.91
C GLY A 419 26.21 -10.75 1.60
N THR A 420 26.80 -9.67 1.11
CA THR A 420 27.85 -8.95 1.85
C THR A 420 27.21 -7.75 2.54
N LEU A 421 26.89 -7.90 3.83
CA LEU A 421 26.41 -6.82 4.67
C LEU A 421 27.33 -5.59 4.51
N GLY A 422 26.78 -4.45 4.10
CA GLY A 422 27.51 -3.19 3.87
C GLY A 422 27.85 -2.86 2.41
N ASP A 423 27.62 -3.74 1.43
CA ASP A 423 27.86 -3.43 0.01
C ASP A 423 26.66 -2.66 -0.58
N PHE A 424 26.60 -1.36 -0.30
CA PHE A 424 25.46 -0.50 -0.62
C PHE A 424 25.48 0.01 -2.05
N ASN A 425 26.66 0.09 -2.68
CA ASN A 425 26.78 0.50 -4.07
C ASN A 425 26.67 -0.68 -5.07
N GLY A 426 26.71 -1.93 -4.56
CA GLY A 426 26.50 -3.15 -5.33
C GLY A 426 27.69 -3.54 -6.21
N ASP A 427 28.89 -3.03 -5.93
CA ASP A 427 30.10 -3.31 -6.71
C ASP A 427 30.78 -4.64 -6.34
N GLY A 428 30.28 -5.32 -5.30
CA GLY A 428 30.79 -6.59 -4.79
C GLY A 428 31.86 -6.45 -3.71
N SER A 429 32.19 -5.24 -3.25
CA SER A 429 33.22 -4.96 -2.25
C SER A 429 32.73 -3.95 -1.21
N VAL A 430 32.88 -4.28 0.07
CA VAL A 430 32.54 -3.35 1.17
C VAL A 430 33.72 -2.42 1.44
N THR A 431 33.60 -1.16 1.04
CA THR A 431 34.64 -0.13 1.09
C THR A 431 34.09 1.23 1.56
N THR A 432 34.95 2.24 1.67
CA THR A 432 34.50 3.61 2.01
C THR A 432 33.57 4.21 0.94
N ALA A 433 33.56 3.68 -0.30
CA ALA A 433 32.62 4.13 -1.32
C ALA A 433 31.16 3.75 -1.01
N ASP A 434 30.94 2.75 -0.15
CA ASP A 434 29.60 2.41 0.35
C ASP A 434 29.07 3.42 1.37
N LEU A 435 29.97 4.09 2.10
CA LEU A 435 29.59 5.19 3.00
C LEU A 435 29.12 6.43 2.25
N ASP A 436 29.63 6.66 1.02
CA ASP A 436 29.22 7.78 0.18
C ASP A 436 27.74 7.68 -0.29
N VAL A 437 27.17 6.47 -0.29
CA VAL A 437 25.76 6.23 -0.67
C VAL A 437 24.85 5.99 0.54
N MET A 438 25.41 5.90 1.75
CA MET A 438 24.66 5.65 2.97
C MET A 438 23.86 6.89 3.39
N VAL A 439 22.55 6.72 3.62
CA VAL A 439 21.64 7.80 4.05
C VAL A 439 21.07 7.47 5.42
N LEU A 440 21.40 8.29 6.42
CA LEU A 440 20.84 8.13 7.77
C LEU A 440 19.31 8.26 7.76
N GLY A 441 18.64 7.44 8.56
CA GLY A 441 17.17 7.37 8.63
C GLY A 441 16.51 6.46 7.59
N ASN A 442 17.25 5.97 6.60
CA ASN A 442 16.74 4.98 5.66
C ASN A 442 17.07 3.56 6.12
N ALA A 443 16.05 2.76 6.44
CA ALA A 443 16.17 1.40 6.97
C ALA A 443 16.98 0.44 6.09
N ALA A 444 17.14 0.72 4.79
CA ALA A 444 18.00 -0.06 3.91
C ALA A 444 19.49 -0.05 4.32
N PHE A 445 19.91 0.93 5.13
CA PHE A 445 21.29 1.06 5.62
C PHE A 445 21.46 0.63 7.09
N ASP A 446 20.45 -0.02 7.69
CA ASP A 446 20.54 -0.57 9.04
C ASP A 446 21.39 -1.85 9.04
N VAL A 447 22.69 -1.69 9.23
CA VAL A 447 23.63 -2.82 9.32
C VAL A 447 23.64 -3.47 10.70
N THR A 448 23.12 -2.79 11.72
CA THR A 448 23.03 -3.34 13.08
C THR A 448 21.80 -4.21 13.30
N GLY A 449 20.79 -4.07 12.44
CA GLY A 449 19.53 -4.82 12.48
C GLY A 449 18.59 -4.36 13.61
N ASP A 450 18.75 -3.14 14.13
CA ASP A 450 17.93 -2.60 15.21
C ASP A 450 16.65 -1.88 14.73
N GLY A 451 16.48 -1.78 13.41
CA GLY A 451 15.37 -1.15 12.71
C GLY A 451 15.56 0.33 12.42
N VAL A 452 16.72 0.93 12.72
CA VAL A 452 16.96 2.37 12.57
C VAL A 452 18.36 2.65 12.05
N ALA A 453 18.50 3.11 10.79
CA ALA A 453 19.80 3.55 10.27
C ALA A 453 20.27 4.85 10.95
N ASN A 454 21.23 4.73 11.87
CA ASN A 454 21.74 5.81 12.70
C ASN A 454 23.28 5.74 12.86
N ALA A 455 23.84 6.51 13.78
CA ALA A 455 25.28 6.53 14.01
C ALA A 455 25.87 5.16 14.44
N ALA A 456 25.06 4.27 15.03
CA ALA A 456 25.47 2.91 15.35
C ALA A 456 25.79 2.10 14.08
N ASP A 457 25.03 2.29 13.01
CA ASP A 457 25.24 1.65 11.71
C ASP A 457 26.51 2.14 11.05
N VAL A 458 26.77 3.45 11.09
CA VAL A 458 28.03 4.03 10.60
C VAL A 458 29.21 3.44 11.35
N ASN A 459 29.12 3.32 12.68
CA ASN A 459 30.18 2.72 13.49
C ASN A 459 30.39 1.24 13.16
N GLU A 460 29.32 0.47 12.98
CA GLU A 460 29.39 -0.95 12.61
C GLU A 460 30.02 -1.12 11.22
N MET A 461 29.59 -0.31 10.27
CA MET A 461 30.09 -0.27 8.90
C MET A 461 31.59 0.03 8.86
N VAL A 462 32.02 1.11 9.51
CA VAL A 462 33.43 1.54 9.54
C VAL A 462 34.30 0.54 10.30
N ALA A 463 33.87 0.12 11.50
CA ALA A 463 34.70 -0.66 12.40
C ALA A 463 34.79 -2.15 12.05
N ASN A 464 33.66 -2.75 11.67
CA ASN A 464 33.53 -4.21 11.58
C ASN A 464 33.40 -4.71 10.14
N LEU A 465 32.80 -3.93 9.24
CA LEU A 465 32.59 -4.34 7.85
C LEU A 465 33.74 -3.88 6.95
N ILE A 466 34.07 -2.59 6.94
CA ILE A 466 35.20 -2.02 6.19
C ILE A 466 36.52 -2.30 6.92
N GLY A 467 36.52 -2.16 8.26
CA GLY A 467 37.71 -2.35 9.08
C GLY A 467 38.68 -1.15 9.00
N THR A 468 38.16 0.07 8.97
CA THR A 468 38.92 1.32 9.01
C THR A 468 38.46 2.24 10.16
N TRP A 469 38.94 3.47 10.25
CA TRP A 469 38.60 4.47 11.25
C TRP A 469 37.64 5.54 10.70
N ILE A 470 36.80 6.11 11.57
CA ILE A 470 36.09 7.35 11.27
C ILE A 470 37.14 8.44 11.08
N GLY A 471 37.13 9.07 9.91
CA GLY A 471 38.16 10.02 9.49
C GLY A 471 39.10 9.51 8.41
N ASP A 472 39.11 8.22 8.08
CA ASP A 472 39.85 7.68 6.94
C ASP A 472 39.11 8.03 5.63
N SER A 473 39.52 9.12 4.99
CA SER A 473 38.89 9.64 3.77
C SER A 473 39.51 9.05 2.51
N ASN A 474 40.69 8.42 2.60
CA ASN A 474 41.39 7.87 1.45
C ASN A 474 41.26 6.34 1.33
N GLY A 475 40.69 5.69 2.35
CA GLY A 475 40.44 4.25 2.43
C GLY A 475 41.70 3.41 2.64
N ASP A 476 42.78 3.97 3.17
CA ASP A 476 44.04 3.26 3.39
C ASP A 476 44.09 2.45 4.70
N GLY A 477 43.03 2.54 5.50
CA GLY A 477 42.88 1.84 6.77
C GLY A 477 43.36 2.62 7.98
N GLU A 478 43.96 3.81 7.78
CA GLU A 478 44.46 4.69 8.83
C GLU A 478 43.66 6.01 8.85
N PHE A 479 43.42 6.56 10.05
CA PHE A 479 43.01 7.98 10.16
C PHE A 479 44.22 8.80 10.59
N GLY A 480 44.73 9.66 9.70
CA GLY A 480 45.95 10.41 9.92
C GLY A 480 46.01 11.75 9.19
N THR A 481 47.22 12.32 9.16
CA THR A 481 47.45 13.59 8.46
C THR A 481 47.20 13.52 6.94
N GLY A 482 47.27 12.34 6.33
CA GLY A 482 46.95 12.12 4.91
C GLY A 482 45.49 12.48 4.60
N ASP A 483 44.56 12.05 5.44
CA ASP A 483 43.12 12.31 5.30
C ASP A 483 42.80 13.79 5.42
N PHE A 484 43.40 14.46 6.41
CA PHE A 484 43.25 15.91 6.56
C PHE A 484 43.75 16.66 5.33
N VAL A 485 44.90 16.28 4.77
CA VAL A 485 45.39 16.91 3.55
C VAL A 485 44.40 16.71 2.40
N GLN A 486 43.80 15.52 2.26
CA GLN A 486 42.79 15.24 1.24
C GLN A 486 41.56 16.14 1.40
N VAL A 487 40.87 16.07 2.54
CA VAL A 487 39.59 16.79 2.73
C VAL A 487 39.76 18.31 2.71
N PHE A 488 40.88 18.84 3.21
CA PHE A 488 41.16 20.28 3.13
C PHE A 488 41.60 20.73 1.73
N THR A 489 42.15 19.84 0.90
CA THR A 489 42.45 20.16 -0.51
C THR A 489 41.16 20.29 -1.33
N ILE A 490 40.13 19.53 -0.98
CA ILE A 490 38.80 19.61 -1.60
C ILE A 490 38.11 20.93 -1.25
N GLY A 491 38.31 21.43 -0.02
CA GLY A 491 37.95 22.80 0.35
C GLY A 491 36.48 23.01 0.72
N LYS A 492 35.77 21.96 1.14
CA LYS A 492 34.35 22.01 1.54
C LYS A 492 34.11 22.33 3.03
N PHE A 493 35.16 22.34 3.85
CA PHE A 493 35.07 22.58 5.30
C PHE A 493 34.37 23.91 5.62
N GLU A 494 33.27 23.86 6.37
CA GLU A 494 32.50 25.02 6.83
C GLU A 494 31.98 25.91 5.67
N THR A 495 31.78 25.31 4.49
CA THR A 495 31.24 26.03 3.32
C THR A 495 29.73 25.87 3.16
N GLY A 496 29.13 24.88 3.82
CA GLY A 496 27.74 24.46 3.62
C GLY A 496 27.49 23.73 2.29
N GLN A 497 28.54 23.42 1.52
CA GLN A 497 28.44 22.56 0.34
C GLN A 497 28.28 21.10 0.76
N ALA A 498 27.49 20.34 0.00
CA ALA A 498 27.35 18.91 0.20
C ALA A 498 28.71 18.22 0.09
N ALA A 499 29.04 17.36 1.05
CA ALA A 499 30.29 16.60 1.09
C ALA A 499 29.98 15.11 1.21
N THR A 500 30.80 14.26 0.60
CA THR A 500 30.78 12.81 0.81
C THR A 500 31.82 12.40 1.86
N TRP A 501 31.91 11.11 2.20
CA TRP A 501 32.86 10.58 3.19
C TRP A 501 34.32 10.90 2.82
N SER A 502 34.67 10.68 1.54
CA SER A 502 36.01 10.98 1.02
C SER A 502 36.31 12.50 0.94
N GLU A 503 35.28 13.33 1.10
CA GLU A 503 35.37 14.79 1.11
C GLU A 503 35.26 15.42 2.51
N GLY A 504 34.99 14.61 3.54
CA GLY A 504 35.05 14.98 4.96
C GLY A 504 33.76 14.83 5.76
N ASP A 505 32.65 14.38 5.17
CA ASP A 505 31.41 14.09 5.89
C ASP A 505 31.52 12.74 6.62
N TRP A 506 32.01 12.78 7.86
CA TRP A 506 32.32 11.62 8.68
C TRP A 506 31.19 11.26 9.67
N ASN A 507 30.14 12.08 9.74
CA ASN A 507 28.93 11.78 10.48
C ASN A 507 27.70 11.54 9.58
N LEU A 508 27.85 11.62 8.26
CA LEU A 508 26.82 11.45 7.24
C LEU A 508 25.65 12.44 7.37
N ASP A 509 25.93 13.68 7.80
CA ASP A 509 24.93 14.76 7.84
C ASP A 509 24.86 15.59 6.54
N GLY A 510 25.68 15.21 5.54
CA GLY A 510 25.77 15.81 4.23
C GLY A 510 26.72 17.00 4.17
N GLN A 511 27.38 17.41 5.26
CA GLN A 511 28.21 18.61 5.28
C GLN A 511 29.51 18.41 6.03
N PHE A 512 30.65 18.65 5.36
CA PHE A 512 31.94 18.68 6.05
C PHE A 512 32.10 19.94 6.93
N ASN A 513 31.95 19.79 8.24
CA ASN A 513 32.03 20.85 9.24
C ASN A 513 32.65 20.37 10.57
N THR A 514 32.58 21.20 11.61
CA THR A 514 33.18 20.87 12.91
C THR A 514 32.58 19.61 13.57
N SER A 515 31.32 19.25 13.29
CA SER A 515 30.69 18.02 13.81
C SER A 515 31.43 16.75 13.37
N ASP A 516 31.95 16.71 12.13
CA ASP A 516 32.73 15.59 11.60
C ASP A 516 34.02 15.36 12.38
N PHE A 517 34.70 16.45 12.74
CA PHE A 517 35.88 16.35 13.60
C PHE A 517 35.51 15.80 14.98
N VAL A 518 34.37 16.20 15.53
CA VAL A 518 33.90 15.62 16.79
C VAL A 518 33.65 14.13 16.63
N ALA A 519 33.00 13.69 15.54
CA ALA A 519 32.77 12.27 15.26
C ALA A 519 34.10 11.48 15.18
N ALA A 520 35.03 11.90 14.31
CA ALA A 520 36.30 11.22 14.10
C ALA A 520 37.21 11.21 15.35
N PHE A 521 37.30 12.34 16.09
CA PHE A 521 38.14 12.41 17.29
C PHE A 521 37.51 11.72 18.50
N THR A 522 36.18 11.58 18.55
CA THR A 522 35.51 10.84 19.63
C THR A 522 35.81 9.35 19.53
N GLU A 523 35.94 8.81 18.31
CA GLU A 523 36.37 7.43 18.11
C GLU A 523 37.86 7.23 18.49
N GLY A 524 38.67 8.26 18.28
CA GLY A 524 40.05 8.32 18.75
C GLY A 524 41.04 7.51 17.92
N GLY A 525 40.75 7.27 16.64
CA GLY A 525 41.62 6.57 15.68
C GLY A 525 42.85 7.35 15.20
N PHE A 526 42.87 8.67 15.41
CA PHE A 526 43.88 9.56 14.83
C PHE A 526 45.33 9.16 15.18
N GLU A 527 46.15 8.94 14.16
CA GLU A 527 47.57 8.57 14.24
C GLU A 527 47.82 7.27 15.04
N ARG A 528 46.83 6.35 15.06
CA ARG A 528 46.98 5.01 15.66
C ARG A 528 47.49 3.96 14.67
N GLY A 529 47.65 4.31 13.39
CA GLY A 529 47.98 3.39 12.31
C GLY A 529 46.77 2.57 11.84
N PRO A 530 46.99 1.50 11.04
CA PRO A 530 45.90 0.75 10.43
C PRO A 530 45.04 0.11 11.51
N ARG A 531 43.71 0.23 11.39
CA ARG A 531 42.81 -0.53 12.25
C ARG A 531 43.10 -2.00 12.00
N GLY A 532 43.37 -2.75 13.07
CA GLY A 532 43.70 -4.15 12.93
C GLY A 532 42.53 -4.87 12.26
N GLY A 533 42.70 -5.27 11.00
CA GLY A 533 41.65 -5.96 10.25
C GLY A 533 41.10 -7.09 11.11
N VAL A 534 39.78 -7.16 11.22
CA VAL A 534 39.07 -8.13 12.05
C VAL A 534 39.67 -9.49 11.74
N ALA A 535 40.46 -10.02 12.68
CA ALA A 535 41.17 -11.27 12.45
C ALA A 535 40.09 -12.32 12.17
N ALA A 536 40.03 -12.82 10.93
CA ALA A 536 39.08 -13.83 10.53
C ALA A 536 39.05 -14.90 11.61
N VAL A 537 37.94 -14.96 12.36
CA VAL A 537 37.82 -15.86 13.49
C VAL A 537 38.10 -17.26 12.94
N PRO A 538 39.14 -17.97 13.41
CA PRO A 538 39.41 -19.30 12.91
C PRO A 538 38.17 -20.13 13.19
N GLU A 539 37.45 -20.52 12.14
CA GLU A 539 36.24 -21.32 12.30
C GLU A 539 36.59 -22.51 13.20
N PRO A 540 35.82 -22.76 14.27
CA PRO A 540 36.09 -23.88 15.16
C PRO A 540 36.13 -25.11 14.28
N SER A 541 37.20 -25.89 14.38
CA SER A 541 37.58 -26.94 13.45
C SER A 541 36.46 -27.99 13.27
N GLY A 542 35.43 -27.68 12.47
CA GLY A 542 34.25 -28.50 12.27
C GLY A 542 34.65 -29.83 11.64
N MET A 543 35.69 -29.80 10.80
CA MET A 543 36.36 -30.98 10.28
C MET A 543 36.95 -31.88 11.38
N VAL A 544 37.48 -31.32 12.47
CA VAL A 544 37.98 -32.12 13.61
C VAL A 544 36.82 -32.77 14.36
N MET A 545 35.72 -32.05 14.58
CA MET A 545 34.53 -32.62 15.23
C MET A 545 33.86 -33.70 14.38
N ILE A 546 33.83 -33.53 13.04
CA ILE A 546 33.36 -34.55 12.09
C ILE A 546 34.29 -35.77 12.11
N PHE A 547 35.61 -35.58 12.10
CA PHE A 547 36.57 -36.69 12.18
C PHE A 547 36.47 -37.47 13.50
N VAL A 548 36.32 -36.77 14.63
CA VAL A 548 36.14 -37.41 15.95
C VAL A 548 34.80 -38.16 16.02
N SER A 549 33.73 -37.61 15.45
CA SER A 549 32.41 -38.25 15.38
C SER A 549 32.42 -39.50 14.51
N LEU A 550 33.08 -39.45 13.34
CA LEU A 550 33.26 -40.59 12.44
C LEU A 550 34.09 -41.71 13.09
N LEU A 551 35.15 -41.36 13.83
CA LEU A 551 35.94 -42.34 14.59
C LEU A 551 35.13 -43.00 15.71
N GLY A 552 34.23 -42.25 16.36
CA GLY A 552 33.28 -42.78 17.34
C GLY A 552 32.28 -43.79 16.74
N LEU A 553 31.70 -43.44 15.58
CA LEU A 553 30.76 -44.31 14.85
C LEU A 553 31.42 -45.59 14.33
N LEU A 554 32.67 -45.52 13.87
CA LEU A 554 33.45 -46.68 13.45
C LEU A 554 33.77 -47.64 14.61
N LYS A 555 33.85 -47.14 15.85
CA LYS A 555 34.03 -47.96 17.05
C LYS A 555 32.74 -48.68 17.48
N LEU A 556 31.58 -48.07 17.24
CA LEU A 556 30.27 -48.66 17.56
C LEU A 556 29.86 -49.78 16.60
N ARG A 557 30.37 -49.77 15.36
CA ARG A 557 30.11 -50.82 14.36
C ARG A 557 30.91 -52.12 14.57
N ARG A 558 31.80 -52.18 15.57
CA ARG A 558 32.73 -53.30 15.80
C ARG A 558 32.40 -54.19 17.01
N LYS A 559 31.18 -54.12 17.53
CA LYS A 559 30.68 -55.06 18.56
C LYS A 559 29.68 -56.06 17.98
#